data_AF-A0A326GEG6-F1
#
_entry.id   AF-A0A326GEG6-F1
#
_cell.length_a   1.000
_cell.length_b   1.000
_cell.length_c   1.000
_cell.angle_alpha   90.00
_cell.angle_beta   90.00
_cell.angle_gamma   90.00
#
_symmetry.space_group_name_H-M   'P 1'
#
loop_
_entity.id
_entity.type
_entity.pdbx_description
1 polymer ?
#
loop_
_entity_poly.entity_id
_entity_poly.type
_entity_poly.pdbx_seq_one_letter_code
_entity_poly.pdbx_strand_id
1 'polypeptide(L)'
;MPFPVRCLTVAALPAILLAAPGHAQGPAPAPRLERAEAIQMMEEAGFLLVDGQLRNRCNRPAQPKMAFIDLNADGAAELHLADVDPQCYGKPGAYFAILAQTADRNWRRLIAEDGIVGFEKSRRGGWNDLSLEPRDSACPGRRHFDGTLYRNPQPCASSPDPRPTVSAIPAPPPLSGSRTEQLARLFRNLVVATADRGWDSAMAAFPGTVWTGEERHKANWYGSTLTRSGEISLRDAVYTVSLSGVADRVNEYAISGPGNDNLQWSAIEAAMPAAGLESRNIGCHSPTGFGYVRLTAAGRSIVMHKFLNYGTGVPSTDVYMITPDNSFDGSSEAAVVADRSTC
;
A
#
# COMPACT_ATOMS: atom_id res chain seq x y z
N MET A 1 -33.48 -71.54 -42.44
CA MET A 1 -32.81 -70.65 -41.46
C MET A 1 -32.96 -69.22 -41.95
N PRO A 2 -33.80 -68.37 -41.33
CA PRO A 2 -33.94 -66.97 -41.74
C PRO A 2 -32.98 -66.08 -40.92
N PHE A 3 -32.30 -65.15 -41.59
CA PHE A 3 -31.49 -64.10 -40.96
C PHE A 3 -32.38 -62.93 -40.53
N PRO A 4 -32.16 -62.31 -39.35
CA PRO A 4 -32.90 -61.13 -38.95
C PRO A 4 -32.28 -59.85 -39.54
N VAL A 5 -33.12 -59.06 -40.20
CA VAL A 5 -32.86 -57.69 -40.64
C VAL A 5 -32.88 -56.78 -39.41
N ARG A 6 -31.79 -56.05 -39.14
CA ARG A 6 -31.73 -54.99 -38.12
C ARG A 6 -31.98 -53.63 -38.79
N CYS A 7 -33.08 -52.99 -38.42
CA CYS A 7 -33.34 -51.57 -38.70
C CYS A 7 -32.31 -50.69 -37.99
N LEU A 8 -31.59 -49.87 -38.75
CA LEU A 8 -30.78 -48.77 -38.24
C LEU A 8 -31.64 -47.50 -38.19
N THR A 9 -31.94 -47.01 -37.00
CA THR A 9 -32.55 -45.70 -36.76
C THR A 9 -31.44 -44.65 -36.68
N VAL A 10 -31.38 -43.74 -37.65
CA VAL A 10 -30.50 -42.57 -37.64
C VAL A 10 -31.22 -41.43 -36.92
N ALA A 11 -30.74 -41.06 -35.73
CA ALA A 11 -31.23 -39.90 -34.99
C ALA A 11 -30.38 -38.67 -35.37
N ALA A 12 -31.01 -37.69 -36.02
CA ALA A 12 -30.40 -36.40 -36.34
C ALA A 12 -30.44 -35.48 -35.10
N LEU A 13 -29.26 -35.11 -34.59
CA LEU A 13 -29.09 -34.11 -33.53
C LEU A 13 -29.06 -32.70 -34.14
N PRO A 14 -29.88 -31.74 -33.66
CA PRO A 14 -29.80 -30.36 -34.08
C PRO A 14 -28.63 -29.67 -33.35
N ALA A 15 -27.70 -29.11 -34.12
CA ALA A 15 -26.63 -28.26 -33.61
C ALA A 15 -27.19 -26.88 -33.25
N ILE A 16 -27.37 -26.61 -31.95
CA ILE A 16 -27.72 -25.28 -31.43
C ILE A 16 -26.43 -24.46 -31.38
N LEU A 17 -26.29 -23.51 -32.30
CA LEU A 17 -25.26 -22.47 -32.27
C LEU A 17 -25.61 -21.46 -31.17
N LEU A 18 -24.99 -21.60 -30.00
CA LEU A 18 -25.01 -20.59 -28.93
C LEU A 18 -24.13 -19.40 -29.38
N ALA A 19 -24.76 -18.35 -29.90
CA ALA A 19 -24.10 -17.06 -30.06
C ALA A 19 -23.87 -16.45 -28.67
N ALA A 20 -22.62 -16.36 -28.24
CA ALA A 20 -22.26 -15.64 -27.02
C ALA A 20 -22.56 -14.14 -27.20
N PRO A 21 -23.24 -13.48 -26.24
CA PRO A 21 -23.45 -12.05 -26.30
C PRO A 21 -22.11 -11.34 -26.19
N GLY A 22 -21.75 -10.57 -27.22
CA GLY A 22 -20.65 -9.61 -27.14
C GLY A 22 -21.05 -8.48 -26.20
N HIS A 23 -20.59 -8.53 -24.95
CA HIS A 23 -20.75 -7.42 -24.02
C HIS A 23 -19.84 -6.27 -24.47
N ALA A 24 -20.47 -5.24 -25.05
CA ALA A 24 -19.84 -3.95 -25.28
C ALA A 24 -19.45 -3.35 -23.93
N GLN A 25 -18.16 -3.09 -23.72
CA GLN A 25 -17.62 -2.51 -22.49
C GLN A 25 -18.10 -1.05 -22.38
N GLY A 26 -18.90 -0.78 -21.36
CA GLY A 26 -19.32 0.57 -20.97
C GLY A 26 -18.66 0.99 -19.66
N PRO A 27 -18.73 2.28 -19.30
CA PRO A 27 -18.31 2.76 -17.98
C PRO A 27 -19.00 1.94 -16.88
N ALA A 28 -18.21 1.45 -15.92
CA ALA A 28 -18.75 0.77 -14.75
C ALA A 28 -19.19 1.80 -13.69
N PRO A 29 -20.17 1.47 -12.84
CA PRO A 29 -20.54 2.33 -11.72
C PRO A 29 -19.34 2.58 -10.81
N ALA A 30 -19.12 3.84 -10.43
CA ALA A 30 -18.12 4.16 -9.43
C ALA A 30 -18.51 3.52 -8.08
N PRO A 31 -17.58 2.86 -7.37
CA PRO A 31 -17.82 2.37 -6.03
C PRO A 31 -18.08 3.55 -5.09
N ARG A 32 -18.90 3.32 -4.06
CA ARG A 32 -19.10 4.29 -2.98
C ARG A 32 -17.89 4.27 -2.07
N LEU A 33 -17.05 5.30 -2.16
CA LEU A 33 -15.82 5.42 -1.37
C LEU A 33 -16.06 6.17 -0.06
N GLU A 34 -15.55 5.59 1.04
CA GLU A 34 -15.36 6.32 2.28
C GLU A 34 -14.15 7.25 2.19
N ARG A 35 -14.08 8.26 3.05
CA ARG A 35 -13.01 9.28 2.99
C ARG A 35 -11.61 8.67 3.07
N ALA A 36 -11.40 7.69 3.94
CA ALA A 36 -10.10 7.04 4.10
C ALA A 36 -9.70 6.23 2.85
N GLU A 37 -10.67 5.54 2.24
CA GLU A 37 -10.46 4.78 1.01
C GLU A 37 -10.13 5.70 -0.16
N ALA A 38 -10.81 6.85 -0.27
CA ALA A 38 -10.55 7.84 -1.31
C ALA A 38 -9.14 8.44 -1.18
N ILE A 39 -8.65 8.65 0.05
CA ILE A 39 -7.28 9.11 0.30
C ILE A 39 -6.27 8.03 -0.13
N GLN A 40 -6.43 6.79 0.35
CA GLN A 40 -5.56 5.67 -0.04
C GLN A 40 -5.53 5.48 -1.56
N MET A 41 -6.70 5.51 -2.20
CA MET A 41 -6.84 5.42 -3.65
C MET A 41 -5.99 6.47 -4.38
N MET A 42 -6.04 7.73 -3.92
CA MET A 42 -5.26 8.82 -4.51
C MET A 42 -3.75 8.66 -4.27
N GLU A 43 -3.37 8.23 -3.05
CA GLU A 43 -1.97 7.96 -2.69
C GLU A 43 -1.37 6.83 -3.54
N GLU A 44 -2.10 5.72 -3.69
CA GLU A 44 -1.72 4.60 -4.54
C GLU A 44 -1.62 5.01 -6.01
N ALA A 45 -2.44 5.97 -6.45
CA ALA A 45 -2.35 6.53 -7.80
C ALA A 45 -1.17 7.50 -7.96
N GLY A 46 -0.42 7.82 -6.91
CA GLY A 46 0.74 8.71 -6.96
C GLY A 46 0.44 10.19 -6.65
N PHE A 47 -0.70 10.49 -6.03
CA PHE A 47 -1.10 11.85 -5.63
C PHE A 47 -1.11 11.98 -4.12
N LEU A 48 -0.72 13.15 -3.61
CA LEU A 48 -0.71 13.43 -2.18
C LEU A 48 -1.76 14.47 -1.84
N LEU A 49 -2.52 14.25 -0.77
CA LEU A 49 -3.43 15.27 -0.23
C LEU A 49 -2.68 16.15 0.76
N VAL A 50 -2.31 17.37 0.33
CA VAL A 50 -1.61 18.35 1.15
C VAL A 50 -2.52 19.56 1.36
N ASP A 51 -2.86 19.87 2.60
CA ASP A 51 -3.75 20.98 2.97
C ASP A 51 -5.10 20.95 2.23
N GLY A 52 -5.65 19.75 2.03
CA GLY A 52 -6.91 19.55 1.31
C GLY A 52 -6.81 19.69 -0.21
N GLN A 53 -5.60 19.86 -0.76
CA GLN A 53 -5.36 19.93 -2.20
C GLN A 53 -4.54 18.73 -2.68
N LEU A 54 -4.96 18.12 -3.79
CA LEU A 54 -4.18 17.07 -4.42
C LEU A 54 -2.94 17.65 -5.08
N ARG A 55 -1.81 16.99 -4.86
CA ARG A 55 -0.51 17.30 -5.43
C ARG A 55 -0.04 16.13 -6.27
N ASN A 56 0.49 16.42 -7.46
CA ASN A 56 1.19 15.42 -8.25
C ASN A 56 2.58 15.15 -7.67
N ARG A 57 3.31 14.19 -8.26
CA ARG A 57 4.66 13.80 -7.85
C ARG A 57 5.71 14.93 -7.88
N CYS A 58 5.44 16.03 -8.57
CA CYS A 58 6.28 17.23 -8.60
C CYS A 58 5.83 18.30 -7.60
N ASN A 59 4.93 17.94 -6.67
CA ASN A 59 4.31 18.80 -5.67
C ASN A 59 3.49 19.97 -6.25
N ARG A 60 3.00 19.84 -7.47
CA ARG A 60 2.16 20.85 -8.14
C ARG A 60 0.69 20.51 -7.95
N PRO A 61 -0.22 21.50 -7.93
CA PRO A 61 -1.66 21.22 -7.86
C PRO A 61 -2.08 20.27 -8.98
N ALA A 62 -2.78 19.20 -8.63
CA ALA A 62 -3.24 18.18 -9.57
C ALA A 62 -4.77 18.15 -9.63
N GLN A 63 -5.31 17.83 -10.81
CA GLN A 63 -6.75 17.65 -11.02
C GLN A 63 -7.01 16.39 -11.85
N PRO A 64 -6.66 15.21 -11.30
CA PRO A 64 -6.75 13.98 -12.05
C PRO A 64 -8.18 13.67 -12.46
N LYS A 65 -8.33 13.15 -13.69
CA LYS A 65 -9.58 12.56 -14.18
C LYS A 65 -9.61 11.09 -13.80
N MET A 66 -10.79 10.63 -13.37
CA MET A 66 -11.00 9.27 -12.90
C MET A 66 -12.10 8.61 -13.73
N ALA A 67 -11.91 7.34 -14.06
CA ALA A 67 -12.89 6.48 -14.70
C ALA A 67 -12.82 5.07 -14.08
N PHE A 68 -13.97 4.43 -13.91
CA PHE A 68 -14.06 3.05 -13.42
C PHE A 68 -14.38 2.13 -14.60
N ILE A 69 -13.51 1.13 -14.81
CA ILE A 69 -13.53 0.24 -15.97
C ILE A 69 -13.24 -1.17 -15.47
N ASP A 70 -14.11 -2.12 -15.79
CA ASP A 70 -13.86 -3.54 -15.55
C ASP A 70 -12.91 -4.09 -16.64
N LEU A 71 -11.63 -4.24 -16.28
CA LEU A 71 -10.56 -4.65 -17.17
C LEU A 71 -10.45 -6.17 -17.30
N ASN A 72 -11.07 -6.95 -16.42
CA ASN A 72 -10.93 -8.41 -16.41
C ASN A 72 -12.26 -9.17 -16.64
N ALA A 73 -13.38 -8.46 -16.76
CA ALA A 73 -14.77 -8.95 -16.80
C ALA A 73 -15.19 -9.81 -15.59
N ASP A 74 -14.67 -9.54 -14.40
CA ASP A 74 -15.13 -10.19 -13.16
C ASP A 74 -16.30 -9.44 -12.49
N GLY A 75 -16.70 -8.29 -13.03
CA GLY A 75 -17.77 -7.45 -12.52
C GLY A 75 -17.32 -6.42 -11.46
N ALA A 76 -16.07 -6.48 -10.99
CA ALA A 76 -15.43 -5.42 -10.22
C ALA A 76 -14.73 -4.44 -11.17
N ALA A 77 -14.83 -3.15 -10.87
CA ALA A 77 -14.21 -2.13 -11.69
C ALA A 77 -12.82 -1.75 -11.17
N GLU A 78 -11.84 -1.70 -12.06
CA GLU A 78 -10.58 -1.01 -11.81
C GLU A 78 -10.74 0.50 -11.96
N LEU A 79 -9.93 1.25 -11.22
CA LEU A 79 -9.79 2.68 -11.40
C LEU A 79 -8.73 2.96 -12.46
N HIS A 80 -9.11 3.69 -13.49
CA HIS A 80 -8.19 4.43 -14.35
C HIS A 80 -8.15 5.88 -13.92
N LEU A 81 -6.95 6.38 -13.63
CA LEU A 81 -6.72 7.77 -13.27
C LEU A 81 -5.72 8.39 -14.24
N ALA A 82 -6.00 9.58 -14.75
CA ALA A 82 -5.12 10.34 -15.65
C ALA A 82 -4.95 11.80 -15.21
N ASP A 83 -3.72 12.32 -15.28
CA ASP A 83 -3.40 13.74 -15.04
C ASP A 83 -2.51 14.30 -16.15
N VAL A 84 -2.57 15.61 -16.38
CA VAL A 84 -1.81 16.29 -17.44
C VAL A 84 -1.09 17.49 -16.84
N ASP A 85 0.24 17.43 -16.85
CA ASP A 85 1.14 18.51 -16.46
C ASP A 85 2.46 18.34 -17.23
N PRO A 86 2.63 19.04 -18.37
CA PRO A 86 3.84 18.95 -19.18
C PRO A 86 5.12 19.41 -18.47
N GLN A 87 5.00 20.09 -17.32
CA GLN A 87 6.15 20.47 -16.50
C GLN A 87 6.53 19.39 -15.48
N CYS A 88 5.67 18.39 -15.25
CA CYS A 88 5.91 17.31 -14.30
C CYS A 88 6.09 15.93 -14.95
N TYR A 89 5.33 15.64 -16.00
CA TYR A 89 5.31 14.33 -16.64
C TYR A 89 6.17 14.32 -17.90
N GLY A 90 6.86 13.19 -18.12
CA GLY A 90 7.56 12.91 -19.37
C GLY A 90 6.59 12.81 -20.56
N LYS A 91 7.14 12.66 -21.77
CA LYS A 91 6.35 12.64 -23.02
C LYS A 91 5.11 11.73 -22.87
N PRO A 92 3.88 12.25 -23.12
CA PRO A 92 3.54 13.51 -23.81
C PRO A 92 3.23 14.70 -22.88
N GLY A 93 3.63 14.65 -21.61
CA GLY A 93 3.19 15.58 -20.57
C GLY A 93 1.95 15.10 -19.82
N ALA A 94 1.70 13.78 -19.85
CA ALA A 94 0.57 13.12 -19.22
C ALA A 94 1.04 11.94 -18.38
N TYR A 95 0.22 11.57 -17.41
CA TYR A 95 0.43 10.47 -16.50
C TYR A 95 -0.85 9.68 -16.35
N PHE A 96 -0.73 8.37 -16.19
CA PHE A 96 -1.85 7.52 -15.81
C PHE A 96 -1.46 6.54 -14.71
N ALA A 97 -2.47 6.11 -13.96
CA ALA A 97 -2.40 4.99 -13.04
C ALA A 97 -3.63 4.09 -13.23
N ILE A 98 -3.43 2.79 -13.06
CA ILE A 98 -4.51 1.81 -12.97
C ILE A 98 -4.41 1.12 -11.62
N LEU A 99 -5.51 1.09 -10.89
CA LEU A 99 -5.60 0.48 -9.57
C LEU A 99 -6.74 -0.53 -9.55
N ALA A 100 -6.56 -1.61 -8.79
CA ALA A 100 -7.63 -2.54 -8.44
C ALA A 100 -7.99 -2.38 -6.98
N GLN A 101 -9.27 -2.53 -6.67
CA GLN A 101 -9.72 -2.68 -5.29
C GLN A 101 -9.60 -4.15 -4.88
N THR A 102 -8.96 -4.42 -3.75
CA THR A 102 -8.86 -5.75 -3.17
C THR A 102 -10.14 -6.11 -2.39
N ALA A 103 -10.31 -7.39 -2.04
CA ALA A 103 -11.53 -7.88 -1.40
C ALA A 103 -11.85 -7.20 -0.04
N ASP A 104 -10.81 -6.70 0.63
CA ASP A 104 -10.83 -5.93 1.88
C ASP A 104 -11.07 -4.42 1.67
N ARG A 105 -11.44 -4.00 0.46
CA ARG A 105 -11.68 -2.61 0.04
C ARG A 105 -10.44 -1.70 -0.02
N ASN A 106 -9.25 -2.24 0.16
CA ASN A 106 -8.01 -1.51 -0.06
C ASN A 106 -7.76 -1.29 -1.57
N TRP A 107 -7.03 -0.23 -1.90
CA TRP A 107 -6.60 0.02 -3.27
C TRP A 107 -5.18 -0.46 -3.48
N ARG A 108 -4.92 -1.07 -4.63
CA ARG A 108 -3.59 -1.51 -5.04
C ARG A 108 -3.31 -1.01 -6.44
N ARG A 109 -2.20 -0.30 -6.62
CA ARG A 109 -1.71 0.08 -7.95
C ARG A 109 -1.28 -1.16 -8.76
N LEU A 110 -1.85 -1.32 -9.96
CA LEU A 110 -1.47 -2.33 -10.94
C LEU A 110 -0.39 -1.84 -11.90
N ILE A 111 -0.40 -0.54 -12.21
CA ILE A 111 0.59 0.16 -13.04
C ILE A 111 0.42 1.66 -12.87
N ALA A 112 1.51 2.39 -13.02
CA ALA A 112 1.49 3.80 -13.32
C ALA A 112 2.69 4.15 -14.18
N GLU A 113 2.49 4.99 -15.19
CA GLU A 113 3.55 5.41 -16.11
C GLU A 113 3.24 6.82 -16.66
N ASP A 114 4.29 7.46 -17.19
CA ASP A 114 4.12 8.65 -18.02
C ASP A 114 3.60 8.23 -19.39
N GLY A 115 2.44 8.77 -19.75
CA GLY A 115 1.81 8.50 -21.02
C GLY A 115 0.32 8.69 -21.01
N ILE A 116 -0.29 8.37 -22.15
CA ILE A 116 -1.74 8.21 -22.31
C ILE A 116 -1.96 6.74 -22.66
N VAL A 117 -2.75 6.06 -21.83
CA VAL A 117 -3.01 4.62 -21.98
C VAL A 117 -4.26 4.37 -22.83
N GLY A 118 -4.13 3.44 -23.77
CA GLY A 118 -5.25 2.82 -24.48
C GLY A 118 -5.60 1.47 -23.85
N PHE A 119 -6.89 1.12 -23.87
CA PHE A 119 -7.38 -0.18 -23.46
C PHE A 119 -7.69 -1.02 -24.69
N GLU A 120 -6.93 -2.08 -24.90
CA GLU A 120 -7.10 -2.95 -26.07
C GLU A 120 -8.28 -3.89 -25.88
N LYS A 121 -8.89 -4.31 -26.99
CA LYS A 121 -9.90 -5.38 -26.96
C LYS A 121 -9.29 -6.76 -26.69
N SER A 122 -7.99 -6.93 -26.96
CA SER A 122 -7.30 -8.18 -26.68
C SER A 122 -7.15 -8.38 -25.18
N ARG A 123 -7.29 -9.63 -24.75
CA ARG A 123 -7.12 -10.02 -23.35
C ARG A 123 -6.07 -11.10 -23.19
N ARG A 124 -5.36 -11.06 -22.07
CA ARG A 124 -4.45 -12.12 -21.64
C ARG A 124 -4.70 -12.45 -20.17
N GLY A 125 -4.96 -13.72 -19.88
CA GLY A 125 -5.32 -14.15 -18.52
C GLY A 125 -6.61 -13.51 -17.99
N GLY A 126 -7.54 -13.14 -18.88
CA GLY A 126 -8.78 -12.44 -18.52
C GLY A 126 -8.71 -10.92 -18.60
N TRP A 127 -7.51 -10.33 -18.47
CA TRP A 127 -7.28 -8.88 -18.41
C TRP A 127 -7.09 -8.25 -19.78
N ASN A 128 -7.70 -7.09 -20.02
CA ASN A 128 -7.44 -6.26 -21.20
C ASN A 128 -5.95 -5.89 -21.26
N ASP A 129 -5.34 -6.03 -22.44
CA ASP A 129 -4.01 -5.48 -22.68
C ASP A 129 -4.09 -3.95 -22.67
N LEU A 130 -3.01 -3.30 -22.24
CA LEU A 130 -2.88 -1.85 -22.35
C LEU A 130 -1.98 -1.50 -23.52
N SER A 131 -2.26 -0.41 -24.20
CA SER A 131 -1.41 0.12 -25.27
C SER A 131 -0.91 1.52 -24.95
N LEU A 132 0.39 1.72 -25.17
CA LEU A 132 0.99 3.04 -25.19
C LEU A 132 1.54 3.27 -26.60
N GLU A 133 0.92 4.16 -27.36
CA GLU A 133 1.37 4.48 -28.71
C GLU A 133 2.67 5.32 -28.69
N PRO A 134 3.51 5.29 -29.73
CA PRO A 134 4.73 6.09 -29.81
C PRO A 134 4.55 7.60 -29.64
N ARG A 135 3.37 8.13 -29.97
CA ARG A 135 3.04 9.55 -29.73
C ARG A 135 2.69 9.83 -28.26
N ASP A 136 2.16 8.82 -27.58
CA ASP A 136 1.51 8.90 -26.28
C ASP A 136 2.38 8.40 -25.13
N SER A 137 3.62 7.97 -25.39
CA SER A 137 4.59 7.64 -24.35
C SER A 137 6.03 7.73 -24.86
N ALA A 138 6.97 7.99 -23.94
CA ALA A 138 8.40 7.75 -24.17
C ALA A 138 8.76 6.26 -24.20
N CYS A 139 7.86 5.39 -23.72
CA CYS A 139 8.05 3.95 -23.62
C CYS A 139 6.89 3.19 -24.30
N PRO A 140 6.77 3.30 -25.63
CA PRO A 140 5.66 2.69 -26.34
C PRO A 140 5.67 1.16 -26.27
N GLY A 141 4.51 0.58 -26.47
CA GLY A 141 4.33 -0.87 -26.50
C GLY A 141 3.10 -1.32 -25.74
N ARG A 142 2.88 -2.63 -25.74
CA ARG A 142 1.81 -3.24 -24.96
C ARG A 142 2.24 -3.51 -23.53
N ARG A 143 1.29 -3.44 -22.60
CA ARG A 143 1.44 -3.96 -21.25
C ARG A 143 0.50 -5.13 -21.06
N HIS A 144 1.04 -6.19 -20.46
CA HIS A 144 0.29 -7.39 -20.15
C HIS A 144 0.24 -7.57 -18.64
N PHE A 145 -0.92 -7.98 -18.14
CA PHE A 145 -1.04 -8.40 -16.76
C PHE A 145 -0.33 -9.74 -16.57
N ASP A 146 0.57 -9.83 -15.59
CA ASP A 146 1.36 -11.05 -15.31
C ASP A 146 0.80 -11.93 -14.19
N GLY A 147 -0.39 -11.58 -13.67
CA GLY A 147 -0.98 -12.18 -12.48
C GLY A 147 -0.89 -11.29 -11.25
N THR A 148 0.01 -10.29 -11.26
CA THR A 148 0.18 -9.34 -10.15
C THR A 148 0.07 -7.89 -10.61
N LEU A 149 0.79 -7.51 -11.68
CA LEU A 149 0.90 -6.14 -12.18
C LEU A 149 0.89 -6.14 -13.72
N TYR A 150 0.64 -4.97 -14.32
CA TYR A 150 0.91 -4.79 -15.74
C TYR A 150 2.41 -4.56 -15.96
N ARG A 151 3.01 -5.32 -16.89
CA ARG A 151 4.43 -5.20 -17.22
C ARG A 151 4.66 -4.90 -18.69
N ASN A 152 5.75 -4.18 -18.94
CA ASN A 152 6.32 -4.05 -20.26
C ASN A 152 7.17 -5.30 -20.58
N PRO A 153 6.87 -6.05 -21.66
CA PRO A 153 7.71 -7.17 -22.07
C PRO A 153 9.09 -6.74 -22.59
N GLN A 154 9.27 -5.46 -22.94
CA GLN A 154 10.54 -4.91 -23.42
C GLN A 154 11.02 -3.79 -22.50
N PRO A 155 12.18 -3.89 -21.84
CA PRO A 155 12.67 -2.81 -21.00
C PRO A 155 12.90 -1.56 -21.85
N CYS A 156 12.19 -0.48 -21.50
CA CYS A 156 12.55 0.85 -21.96
C CYS A 156 13.75 1.35 -21.17
N ALA A 157 14.48 2.34 -21.70
CA ALA A 157 15.37 3.15 -20.88
C ALA A 157 14.55 3.65 -19.68
N SER A 158 14.98 3.26 -18.48
CA SER A 158 14.20 3.38 -17.25
C SER A 158 13.72 4.80 -17.04
N SER A 159 12.41 5.02 -17.21
CA SER A 159 11.75 6.18 -16.61
C SER A 159 11.88 6.01 -15.08
N PRO A 160 12.18 7.10 -14.34
CA PRO A 160 12.20 7.04 -12.88
C PRO A 160 10.86 6.49 -12.35
N ASP A 161 10.90 5.71 -11.26
CA ASP A 161 9.70 5.19 -10.58
C ASP A 161 8.73 6.36 -10.39
N PRO A 162 7.49 6.28 -10.94
CA PRO A 162 6.57 7.41 -10.96
C PRO A 162 5.95 7.73 -9.61
N ARG A 163 6.30 6.99 -8.54
CA ARG A 163 6.09 7.51 -7.19
C ARG A 163 6.71 8.90 -7.11
N PRO A 164 6.14 9.83 -6.32
CA PRO A 164 6.86 11.03 -5.93
C PRO A 164 8.28 10.61 -5.58
N THR A 165 9.26 11.05 -6.38
CA THR A 165 10.57 11.35 -5.83
C THR A 165 10.24 12.39 -4.79
N VAL A 166 9.97 11.92 -3.58
CA VAL A 166 9.85 12.80 -2.45
C VAL A 166 11.21 13.49 -2.46
N SER A 167 11.23 14.75 -2.91
CA SER A 167 12.43 15.59 -2.85
C SER A 167 13.10 15.26 -1.54
N ALA A 168 14.29 14.66 -1.62
CA ALA A 168 14.92 13.87 -0.56
C ALA A 168 14.29 14.20 0.78
N ILE A 169 13.41 13.31 1.31
CA ILE A 169 12.63 13.58 2.53
C ILE A 169 13.59 14.28 3.47
N PRO A 170 13.36 15.58 3.80
CA PRO A 170 14.33 16.31 4.56
C PRO A 170 14.60 15.51 5.81
N ALA A 171 15.89 15.28 6.08
CA ALA A 171 16.32 14.40 7.16
C ALA A 171 15.49 14.72 8.41
N PRO A 172 14.88 13.71 9.05
CA PRO A 172 13.97 13.97 10.14
C PRO A 172 14.69 14.78 11.23
N PRO A 173 13.97 15.69 11.90
CA PRO A 173 14.57 16.48 12.95
C PRO A 173 15.16 15.56 14.04
N PRO A 174 16.27 15.96 14.68
CA PRO A 174 16.86 15.17 15.75
C PRO A 174 15.86 14.97 16.89
N LEU A 175 15.93 13.80 17.53
CA LEU A 175 15.11 13.51 18.70
C LEU A 175 15.59 14.38 19.87
N SER A 176 14.68 15.21 20.39
CA SER A 176 14.93 16.10 21.52
C SER A 176 13.70 16.13 22.43
N GLY A 177 13.88 16.64 23.64
CA GLY A 177 12.82 16.65 24.66
C GLY A 177 12.84 15.43 25.57
N SER A 178 11.77 15.21 26.33
CA SER A 178 11.55 14.05 27.20
C SER A 178 11.50 12.74 26.41
N ARG A 179 11.54 11.59 27.09
CA ARG A 179 11.42 10.28 26.43
C ARG A 179 10.11 10.13 25.66
N THR A 180 8.99 10.61 26.20
CA THR A 180 7.68 10.57 25.54
C THR A 180 7.63 11.47 24.31
N GLU A 181 8.24 12.67 24.38
CA GLU A 181 8.37 13.58 23.23
C GLU A 181 9.24 12.98 22.12
N GLN A 182 10.32 12.27 22.49
CA GLN A 182 11.18 11.59 21.51
C GLN A 182 10.45 10.44 20.83
N LEU A 183 9.68 9.62 21.55
CA LEU A 183 8.85 8.58 20.95
C LEU A 183 7.77 9.15 20.03
N ALA A 184 7.09 10.23 20.43
CA ALA A 184 6.11 10.91 19.58
C ALA A 184 6.72 11.40 18.26
N ARG A 185 7.94 11.98 18.32
CA ARG A 185 8.70 12.38 17.11
C ARG A 185 9.11 11.18 16.27
N LEU A 186 9.51 10.08 16.90
CA LEU A 186 9.87 8.85 16.21
C LEU A 186 8.67 8.29 15.43
N PHE A 187 7.50 8.22 16.05
CA PHE A 187 6.26 7.81 15.38
C PHE A 187 5.89 8.74 14.22
N ARG A 188 6.05 10.06 14.40
CA ARG A 188 5.83 11.03 13.33
C ARG A 188 6.78 10.79 12.15
N ASN A 189 8.06 10.53 12.42
CA ASN A 189 9.04 10.22 11.38
C ASN A 189 8.66 8.93 10.64
N LEU A 190 8.15 7.92 11.35
CA LEU A 190 7.70 6.66 10.77
C LEU A 190 6.52 6.85 9.81
N VAL A 191 5.49 7.59 10.21
CA VAL A 191 4.33 7.91 9.34
C VAL A 191 4.78 8.55 8.03
N VAL A 192 5.82 9.39 8.07
CA VAL A 192 6.39 10.04 6.88
C VAL A 192 7.21 9.04 6.06
N ALA A 193 8.06 8.24 6.69
CA ALA A 193 8.95 7.30 6.02
C ALA A 193 8.21 6.12 5.34
N THR A 194 7.01 5.77 5.82
CA THR A 194 6.16 4.77 5.17
C THR A 194 5.67 5.18 3.78
N ALA A 195 5.97 6.40 3.34
CA ALA A 195 5.59 6.91 2.02
C ALA A 195 6.22 6.18 0.84
N ASP A 196 7.54 6.05 0.85
CA ASP A 196 8.30 5.40 -0.21
C ASP A 196 8.63 3.94 0.13
N ARG A 197 8.67 3.63 1.45
CA ARG A 197 9.01 2.32 2.04
C ARG A 197 10.41 1.85 1.63
N GLY A 198 11.26 2.74 1.14
CA GLY A 198 12.65 2.44 0.85
C GLY A 198 13.44 2.20 2.14
N TRP A 199 14.45 1.34 2.07
CA TRP A 199 15.32 1.07 3.23
C TRP A 199 16.00 2.32 3.77
N ASP A 200 16.44 3.23 2.91
CA ASP A 200 17.12 4.46 3.32
C ASP A 200 16.18 5.39 4.09
N SER A 201 14.97 5.65 3.58
CA SER A 201 13.95 6.46 4.27
C SER A 201 13.50 5.81 5.58
N ALA A 202 13.32 4.49 5.58
CA ALA A 202 12.96 3.72 6.76
C ALA A 202 14.02 3.82 7.87
N MET A 203 15.30 3.65 7.52
CA MET A 203 16.40 3.78 8.48
C MET A 203 16.58 5.23 8.95
N ALA A 204 16.42 6.21 8.05
CA ALA A 204 16.49 7.63 8.37
C ALA A 204 15.42 8.04 9.40
N ALA A 205 14.26 7.37 9.44
CA ALA A 205 13.22 7.62 10.42
C ALA A 205 13.67 7.45 11.88
N PHE A 206 14.79 6.74 12.12
CA PHE A 206 15.36 6.47 13.44
C PHE A 206 16.72 7.17 13.63
N PRO A 207 16.77 8.51 13.70
CA PRO A 207 18.03 9.23 13.82
C PRO A 207 18.74 8.89 15.14
N GLY A 208 20.03 8.61 15.05
CA GLY A 208 20.86 8.21 16.20
C GLY A 208 20.83 6.71 16.53
N THR A 209 20.15 5.90 15.73
CA THR A 209 20.17 4.43 15.88
C THR A 209 21.54 3.87 15.53
N VAL A 210 22.04 2.98 16.37
CA VAL A 210 23.21 2.14 16.08
C VAL A 210 22.71 0.85 15.47
N TRP A 211 22.84 0.70 14.15
CA TRP A 211 22.45 -0.51 13.43
C TRP A 211 23.49 -1.62 13.63
N THR A 212 23.06 -2.78 14.11
CA THR A 212 23.94 -3.86 14.58
C THR A 212 23.91 -5.10 13.70
N GLY A 213 22.91 -5.26 12.83
CA GLY A 213 22.82 -6.44 11.97
C GLY A 213 21.91 -6.29 10.76
N GLU A 214 22.27 -7.04 9.71
CA GLU A 214 21.41 -7.38 8.58
C GLU A 214 21.29 -8.91 8.55
N GLU A 215 20.07 -9.43 8.57
CA GLU A 215 19.78 -10.86 8.48
C GLU A 215 18.94 -11.14 7.23
N ARG A 216 19.38 -12.14 6.45
CA ARG A 216 18.59 -12.71 5.36
C ARG A 216 17.99 -14.03 5.81
N HIS A 217 16.68 -14.16 5.64
CA HIS A 217 15.94 -15.31 6.12
C HIS A 217 14.88 -15.74 5.10
N LYS A 218 14.27 -16.91 5.34
CA LYS A 218 13.07 -17.33 4.60
C LYS A 218 11.94 -16.34 4.87
N ALA A 219 11.02 -16.19 3.91
CA ALA A 219 9.88 -15.30 4.06
C ALA A 219 9.18 -15.52 5.41
N ASN A 220 9.07 -14.46 6.22
CA ASN A 220 8.32 -14.49 7.47
C ASN A 220 6.81 -14.36 7.19
N TRP A 221 5.98 -14.26 8.23
CA TRP A 221 4.53 -14.13 8.10
C TRP A 221 4.09 -12.91 7.27
N TYR A 222 4.91 -11.87 7.22
CA TYR A 222 4.68 -10.64 6.44
C TYR A 222 5.40 -10.65 5.09
N GLY A 223 5.91 -11.80 4.64
CA GLY A 223 6.60 -11.96 3.37
C GLY A 223 8.00 -11.31 3.33
N SER A 224 8.52 -10.86 4.46
CA SER A 224 9.85 -10.25 4.57
C SER A 224 10.92 -11.34 4.51
N THR A 225 12.00 -11.07 3.78
CA THR A 225 13.17 -11.96 3.60
C THR A 225 14.47 -11.31 4.07
N LEU A 226 14.38 -10.07 4.53
CA LEU A 226 15.48 -9.24 5.00
C LEU A 226 15.03 -8.51 6.25
N THR A 227 15.84 -8.56 7.30
CA THR A 227 15.63 -7.81 8.54
C THR A 227 16.88 -7.02 8.88
N ARG A 228 16.71 -5.76 9.28
CA ARG A 228 17.77 -4.92 9.84
C ARG A 228 17.40 -4.52 11.26
N SER A 229 18.34 -4.67 12.18
CA SER A 229 18.10 -4.38 13.59
C SER A 229 19.13 -3.42 14.14
N GLY A 230 18.73 -2.66 15.15
CA GLY A 230 19.58 -1.69 15.82
C GLY A 230 19.04 -1.27 17.17
N GLU A 231 19.78 -0.41 17.83
CA GLU A 231 19.42 0.14 19.13
C GLU A 231 19.37 1.66 19.06
N ILE A 232 18.35 2.26 19.68
CA ILE A 232 18.20 3.71 19.80
C ILE A 232 18.07 4.09 21.27
N SER A 233 18.92 5.03 21.69
CA SER A 233 18.88 5.57 23.05
C SER A 233 17.90 6.73 23.13
N LEU A 234 16.82 6.56 23.89
CA LEU A 234 15.82 7.59 24.17
C LEU A 234 15.94 8.00 25.64
N ARG A 235 16.77 9.02 25.89
CA ARG A 235 17.15 9.49 27.24
C ARG A 235 17.80 8.38 28.07
N ASP A 236 17.10 7.90 29.08
CA ASP A 236 17.50 6.94 30.11
C ASP A 236 17.13 5.50 29.76
N ALA A 237 16.63 5.26 28.53
CA ALA A 237 16.21 3.95 28.05
C ALA A 237 16.81 3.65 26.68
N VAL A 238 17.08 2.36 26.42
CA VAL A 238 17.49 1.84 25.11
C VAL A 238 16.34 1.03 24.53
N TYR A 239 15.94 1.37 23.31
CA TYR A 239 14.92 0.67 22.55
C TYR A 239 15.58 -0.16 21.46
N THR A 240 15.06 -1.36 21.23
CA THR A 240 15.42 -2.14 20.04
C THR A 240 14.55 -1.71 18.87
N VAL A 241 15.16 -1.52 17.71
CA VAL A 241 14.49 -1.21 16.44
C VAL A 241 14.70 -2.38 15.50
N SER A 242 13.63 -2.79 14.81
CA SER A 242 13.71 -3.78 13.73
C SER A 242 12.93 -3.30 12.52
N LEU A 243 13.54 -3.46 11.34
CA LEU A 243 12.95 -3.19 10.04
C LEU A 243 12.95 -4.48 9.23
N SER A 244 11.78 -4.96 8.85
CA SER A 244 11.65 -6.20 8.08
C SER A 244 11.06 -5.90 6.71
N GLY A 245 11.62 -6.46 5.64
CA GLY A 245 11.18 -6.22 4.28
C GLY A 245 11.71 -7.21 3.25
N VAL A 246 11.64 -6.81 1.98
CA VAL A 246 12.28 -7.48 0.85
C VAL A 246 13.38 -6.57 0.30
N ALA A 247 14.08 -6.98 -0.77
CA ALA A 247 15.26 -6.27 -1.26
C ALA A 247 15.03 -4.77 -1.56
N ASP A 248 13.83 -4.41 -2.03
CA ASP A 248 13.51 -3.06 -2.51
C ASP A 248 12.50 -2.29 -1.64
N ARG A 249 11.96 -2.89 -0.57
CA ARG A 249 11.02 -2.22 0.33
C ARG A 249 10.97 -2.79 1.74
N VAL A 250 10.59 -1.95 2.69
CA VAL A 250 10.27 -2.29 4.09
C VAL A 250 8.78 -2.58 4.23
N ASN A 251 8.48 -3.76 4.77
CA ASN A 251 7.11 -4.22 5.02
C ASN A 251 6.66 -3.94 6.46
N GLU A 252 7.60 -3.86 7.41
CA GLU A 252 7.33 -3.81 8.84
C GLU A 252 8.38 -2.95 9.57
N TYR A 253 7.91 -2.22 10.57
CA TYR A 253 8.71 -1.45 11.51
C TYR A 253 8.33 -1.87 12.92
N ALA A 254 9.30 -2.21 13.76
CA ALA A 254 9.08 -2.56 15.14
C ALA A 254 10.00 -1.76 16.06
N ILE A 255 9.42 -1.19 17.12
CA ILE A 255 10.14 -0.57 18.23
C ILE A 255 9.78 -1.35 19.48
N SER A 256 10.78 -1.90 20.16
CA SER A 256 10.61 -2.61 21.43
C SER A 256 11.29 -1.83 22.54
N GLY A 257 10.54 -1.53 23.60
CA GLY A 257 11.04 -0.88 24.80
C GLY A 257 12.02 -1.75 25.58
N PRO A 258 12.67 -1.18 26.61
CA PRO A 258 13.35 -2.00 27.59
C PRO A 258 12.34 -2.84 28.39
N GLY A 259 12.85 -3.90 29.01
CA GLY A 259 12.05 -4.73 29.91
C GLY A 259 11.53 -3.94 31.11
N ASN A 260 10.26 -4.16 31.48
CA ASN A 260 9.54 -3.44 32.53
C ASN A 260 9.48 -1.93 32.31
N ASP A 261 9.44 -1.50 31.04
CA ASP A 261 9.20 -0.10 30.75
C ASP A 261 7.79 0.29 31.22
N ASN A 262 7.69 1.09 32.26
CA ASN A 262 6.39 1.53 32.81
C ASN A 262 5.83 2.74 32.05
N LEU A 263 6.20 2.90 30.77
CA LEU A 263 5.81 4.07 30.00
C LEU A 263 4.34 4.01 29.64
N GLN A 264 3.55 4.86 30.29
CA GLN A 264 2.13 4.95 30.00
C GLN A 264 1.91 5.51 28.60
N TRP A 265 1.14 4.79 27.78
CA TRP A 265 0.75 5.22 26.43
C TRP A 265 0.17 6.64 26.42
N SER A 266 -0.69 6.97 27.39
CA SER A 266 -1.33 8.27 27.52
C SER A 266 -0.33 9.44 27.60
N ALA A 267 0.84 9.21 28.19
CA ALA A 267 1.90 10.21 28.25
C ALA A 267 2.60 10.41 26.89
N ILE A 268 2.70 9.35 26.08
CA ILE A 268 3.21 9.44 24.71
C ILE A 268 2.19 10.11 23.80
N GLU A 269 0.92 9.69 23.88
CA GLU A 269 -0.21 10.26 23.14
C GLU A 269 -0.35 11.78 23.39
N ALA A 270 -0.24 12.21 24.65
CA ALA A 270 -0.26 13.64 24.99
C ALA A 270 0.86 14.47 24.35
N ALA A 271 1.99 13.84 23.99
CA ALA A 271 3.13 14.50 23.34
C ALA A 271 3.01 14.55 21.80
N MET A 272 2.10 13.77 21.20
CA MET A 272 1.98 13.67 19.73
C MET A 272 1.62 14.98 19.03
N PRO A 273 0.67 15.80 19.52
CA PRO A 273 0.34 17.06 18.86
C PRO A 273 1.55 18.01 18.73
N ALA A 274 2.41 18.06 19.75
CA ALA A 274 3.63 18.88 19.74
C ALA A 274 4.68 18.36 18.73
N ALA A 275 4.60 17.09 18.33
CA ALA A 275 5.40 16.51 17.26
C ALA A 275 4.75 16.69 15.87
N GLY A 276 3.55 17.28 15.76
CA GLY A 276 2.79 17.33 14.51
C GLY A 276 2.26 15.96 14.10
N LEU A 277 1.89 15.15 15.09
CA LEU A 277 1.33 13.81 14.95
C LEU A 277 -0.06 13.77 15.60
N GLU A 278 -1.04 13.26 14.88
CA GLU A 278 -2.36 12.96 15.42
C GLU A 278 -2.47 11.47 15.67
N SER A 279 -3.13 11.09 16.77
CA SER A 279 -3.52 9.71 17.06
C SER A 279 -5.04 9.57 17.10
N ARG A 280 -5.51 8.39 16.69
CA ARG A 280 -6.89 7.96 16.91
C ARG A 280 -6.89 6.48 17.23
N ASN A 281 -7.42 6.11 18.39
CA ASN A 281 -7.60 4.71 18.77
C ASN A 281 -8.64 4.04 17.86
N ILE A 282 -8.31 2.85 17.37
CA ILE A 282 -9.14 2.05 16.45
C ILE A 282 -9.79 0.86 17.18
N GLY A 283 -9.26 0.41 18.31
CA GLY A 283 -9.73 -0.79 19.00
C GLY A 283 -9.71 -0.69 20.52
N CYS A 284 -9.75 -1.84 21.18
CA CYS A 284 -9.72 -1.95 22.64
C CYS A 284 -8.39 -1.45 23.19
N HIS A 285 -8.37 -0.20 23.63
CA HIS A 285 -7.32 0.29 24.50
C HIS A 285 -7.51 -0.34 25.87
N SER A 286 -6.74 -1.39 26.17
CA SER A 286 -6.58 -1.80 27.56
C SER A 286 -5.85 -0.66 28.30
N PRO A 287 -6.00 -0.52 29.64
CA PRO A 287 -5.20 0.45 30.40
C PRO A 287 -3.69 0.26 30.23
N THR A 288 -3.25 -0.93 29.79
CA THR A 288 -1.85 -1.27 29.49
C THR A 288 -1.45 -0.91 28.04
N GLY A 289 -2.37 -0.36 27.26
CA GLY A 289 -2.16 0.12 25.89
C GLY A 289 -2.01 -0.99 24.87
N PHE A 290 -2.78 -2.07 24.97
CA PHE A 290 -2.95 -2.95 23.82
C PHE A 290 -3.86 -2.31 22.79
N GLY A 291 -3.66 -2.64 21.52
CA GLY A 291 -4.60 -2.35 20.44
C GLY A 291 -4.01 -1.54 19.29
N TYR A 292 -4.90 -1.20 18.37
CA TYR A 292 -4.56 -0.49 17.14
C TYR A 292 -4.77 1.01 17.29
N VAL A 293 -3.78 1.76 16.83
CA VAL A 293 -3.77 3.23 16.83
C VAL A 293 -3.54 3.71 15.40
N ARG A 294 -4.45 4.53 14.88
CA ARG A 294 -4.20 5.28 13.65
C ARG A 294 -3.32 6.47 13.98
N LEU A 295 -2.22 6.61 13.28
CA LEU A 295 -1.29 7.72 13.38
C LEU A 295 -1.35 8.53 12.10
N THR A 296 -1.49 9.86 12.19
CA THR A 296 -1.57 10.75 11.02
C THR A 296 -0.57 11.89 11.14
N ALA A 297 0.25 12.09 10.11
CA ALA A 297 1.20 13.18 10.01
C ALA A 297 1.44 13.56 8.55
N ALA A 298 1.56 14.86 8.28
CA ALA A 298 1.82 15.39 6.93
C ALA A 298 0.85 14.85 5.85
N GLY A 299 -0.43 14.73 6.20
CA GLY A 299 -1.49 14.24 5.30
C GLY A 299 -1.54 12.72 5.11
N ARG A 300 -0.62 11.98 5.74
CA ARG A 300 -0.53 10.52 5.63
C ARG A 300 -1.02 9.85 6.89
N SER A 301 -1.54 8.63 6.76
CA SER A 301 -1.95 7.82 7.91
C SER A 301 -1.38 6.41 7.84
N ILE A 302 -0.96 5.89 8.98
CA ILE A 302 -0.62 4.48 9.19
C ILE A 302 -1.37 3.94 10.39
N VAL A 303 -1.42 2.62 10.52
CA VAL A 303 -1.91 1.96 11.73
C VAL A 303 -0.72 1.31 12.43
N MET A 304 -0.65 1.55 13.73
CA MET A 304 0.31 0.95 14.62
C MET A 304 -0.43 -0.01 15.55
N HIS A 305 0.06 -1.23 15.65
CA HIS A 305 -0.33 -2.19 16.67
C HIS A 305 0.59 -2.00 17.89
N LYS A 306 0.03 -1.58 19.02
CA LYS A 306 0.73 -1.55 20.30
C LYS A 306 0.35 -2.79 21.11
N PHE A 307 1.33 -3.50 21.64
CA PHE A 307 1.09 -4.63 22.53
C PHE A 307 2.20 -4.74 23.57
N LEU A 308 1.94 -5.43 24.68
CA LEU A 308 2.97 -5.83 25.64
C LEU A 308 3.33 -7.29 25.41
N ASN A 309 4.62 -7.57 25.32
CA ASN A 309 5.10 -8.94 25.33
C ASN A 309 5.15 -9.47 26.76
N TYR A 310 4.20 -10.34 27.13
CA TYR A 310 4.20 -11.09 28.39
C TYR A 310 4.80 -12.48 28.17
N GLY A 311 6.12 -12.58 28.07
CA GLY A 311 6.75 -13.89 28.17
C GLY A 311 6.77 -14.34 29.64
N THR A 312 6.46 -15.60 29.90
CA THR A 312 6.42 -16.21 31.26
C THR A 312 7.78 -16.25 31.98
N GLY A 313 8.82 -15.62 31.42
CA GLY A 313 10.15 -15.47 32.01
C GLY A 313 10.92 -14.25 31.50
N VAL A 314 10.28 -13.30 30.80
CA VAL A 314 10.91 -12.05 30.38
C VAL A 314 10.15 -10.84 30.92
N PRO A 315 10.84 -9.76 31.32
CA PRO A 315 10.23 -8.49 31.66
C PRO A 315 9.21 -8.03 30.60
N SER A 316 8.08 -7.48 31.05
CA SER A 316 7.05 -6.98 30.14
C SER A 316 7.64 -5.87 29.28
N THR A 317 7.53 -5.99 27.96
CA THR A 317 8.14 -5.05 27.01
C THR A 317 7.06 -4.43 26.14
N ASP A 318 6.99 -3.10 26.08
CA ASP A 318 6.16 -2.39 25.11
C ASP A 318 6.70 -2.62 23.71
N VAL A 319 5.85 -3.08 22.80
CA VAL A 319 6.15 -3.23 21.39
C VAL A 319 5.20 -2.37 20.58
N TYR A 320 5.77 -1.57 19.68
CA TYR A 320 5.08 -0.73 18.72
C TYR A 320 5.39 -1.26 17.33
N MET A 321 4.41 -1.90 16.69
CA MET A 321 4.57 -2.55 15.39
C MET A 321 3.74 -1.82 14.34
N ILE A 322 4.35 -1.52 13.19
CA ILE A 322 3.71 -0.82 12.08
C ILE A 322 3.88 -1.65 10.82
N THR A 323 2.76 -2.02 10.20
CA THR A 323 2.72 -2.79 8.94
C THR A 323 1.87 -2.02 7.91
N PRO A 324 2.49 -1.24 7.00
CA PRO A 324 1.75 -0.31 6.14
C PRO A 324 0.66 -0.95 5.26
N ASP A 325 0.82 -2.20 4.84
CA ASP A 325 -0.13 -2.87 3.93
C ASP A 325 -1.14 -3.78 4.63
N ASN A 326 -0.83 -4.23 5.85
CA ASN A 326 -1.58 -5.32 6.49
C ASN A 326 -1.65 -5.10 8.00
N SER A 327 -2.19 -3.96 8.39
CA SER A 327 -2.24 -3.58 9.81
C SER A 327 -3.29 -4.34 10.62
N PHE A 328 -4.15 -5.14 9.98
CA PHE A 328 -5.27 -5.82 10.63
C PHE A 328 -5.40 -7.29 10.19
N ASP A 329 -4.33 -7.90 9.67
CA ASP A 329 -4.32 -9.28 9.19
C ASP A 329 -5.48 -9.60 8.23
N GLY A 330 -5.72 -8.70 7.27
CA GLY A 330 -6.79 -8.80 6.27
C GLY A 330 -8.17 -8.32 6.73
N SER A 331 -8.34 -7.89 7.98
CA SER A 331 -9.59 -7.29 8.46
C SER A 331 -9.69 -5.81 8.08
N SER A 332 -10.92 -5.29 7.93
CA SER A 332 -11.13 -3.85 7.78
C SER A 332 -11.02 -3.13 9.12
N GLU A 333 -10.70 -1.84 9.11
CA GLU A 333 -10.71 -1.02 10.32
C GLU A 333 -12.07 -1.10 11.04
N ALA A 334 -13.18 -1.02 10.28
CA ALA A 334 -14.52 -1.10 10.84
C ALA A 334 -14.79 -2.48 11.48
N ALA A 335 -14.25 -3.56 10.92
CA ALA A 335 -14.36 -4.89 11.51
C ALA A 335 -13.59 -4.98 12.83
N VAL A 336 -12.36 -4.45 12.89
CA VAL A 336 -11.56 -4.39 14.12
C VAL A 336 -12.21 -3.52 15.20
N VAL A 337 -12.80 -2.38 14.81
CA VAL A 337 -13.59 -1.53 15.73
C VAL A 337 -14.79 -2.28 16.30
N ALA A 338 -15.46 -3.10 15.48
CA ALA A 338 -16.66 -3.84 15.85
C ALA A 338 -16.36 -5.11 16.67
N ASP A 339 -15.22 -5.77 16.41
CA ASP A 339 -14.82 -7.01 17.06
C ASP A 339 -13.72 -6.79 18.09
N ARG A 340 -14.13 -6.66 19.37
CA ARG A 340 -13.23 -6.51 20.50
C ARG A 340 -12.28 -7.70 20.73
N SER A 341 -12.52 -8.87 20.10
CA SER A 341 -11.64 -10.03 20.23
C SER A 341 -10.39 -9.96 19.35
N THR A 342 -10.33 -8.99 18.43
CA THR A 342 -9.14 -8.71 17.62
C THR A 342 -8.01 -7.99 18.38
N CYS A 343 -8.23 -7.68 19.66
CA CYS A 343 -7.33 -6.94 20.54
C CYS A 343 -6.71 -7.84 21.62
#